data_AF-A0A841CYE7-F1
#
_entry.id   AF-A0A841CYE7-F1
#
_cell.length_a   1.000
_cell.length_b   1.000
_cell.length_c   1.000
_cell.angle_alpha   90.00
_cell.angle_beta   90.00
_cell.angle_gamma   90.00
#
_symmetry.space_group_name_H-M   'P 1'
#
loop_
_entity.id
_entity.type
_entity.pdbx_description
1 polymer ?
#
loop_
_entity_poly.entity_id
_entity_poly.type
_entity_poly.pdbx_seq_one_letter_code
_entity_poly.pdbx_strand_id
1 'polypeptide(L)'
;MRQERPSFLILCEGKTERDYFIGMRSRRGPQIDVDIPDVDHLSIVREATVRKSDEYSSIWCALDTELDHALTARLVDEARRGEVNLCLSTPCFEVWLILHHADCARPFQSAEEAKKKLKSLVRSWSEGSTRFSDFSHGIEVACGRSRKLDPTGGEVLKNPSTNAWKLVAEIQEEPE
;
A
#
# COMPACT_ATOMS: atom_id res chain seq x y z
N MET A 1 -2.95 -31.84 -9.24
CA MET A 1 -2.03 -30.79 -9.73
C MET A 1 -1.74 -29.88 -8.55
N ARG A 2 -0.49 -29.49 -8.29
CA ARG A 2 -0.16 -28.55 -7.22
C ARG A 2 -0.51 -27.17 -7.78
N GLN A 3 -1.58 -26.53 -7.29
CA GLN A 3 -1.85 -25.13 -7.57
C GLN A 3 -0.60 -24.34 -7.13
N GLU A 4 -0.01 -23.60 -8.07
CA GLU A 4 1.09 -22.70 -7.74
C GLU A 4 0.56 -21.61 -6.81
N ARG A 5 1.34 -21.28 -5.79
CA ARG A 5 0.95 -20.25 -4.84
C ARG A 5 1.01 -18.90 -5.55
N PRO A 6 0.02 -18.01 -5.37
CA PRO A 6 0.10 -16.67 -5.94
C PRO A 6 1.40 -15.98 -5.51
N SER A 7 1.96 -15.18 -6.42
CA SER A 7 3.22 -14.47 -6.25
C SER A 7 3.02 -12.99 -6.55
N PHE A 8 3.49 -12.13 -5.65
CA PHE A 8 3.34 -10.68 -5.74
C PHE A 8 4.71 -10.02 -5.81
N LEU A 9 4.89 -9.07 -6.73
CA LEU A 9 5.98 -8.10 -6.67
C LEU A 9 5.42 -6.75 -6.22
N ILE A 10 5.93 -6.21 -5.12
CA ILE A 10 5.54 -4.91 -4.58
C ILE A 10 6.75 -3.99 -4.59
N LEU A 11 6.72 -2.96 -5.43
CA LEU A 11 7.72 -1.89 -5.40
C LEU A 11 7.21 -0.76 -4.50
N CYS A 12 7.98 -0.41 -3.48
CA CYS A 12 7.63 0.59 -2.48
C CYS A 12 8.48 1.85 -2.64
N GLU A 13 7.94 2.99 -2.23
CA GLU A 13 8.70 4.23 -2.06
C GLU A 13 9.64 4.17 -0.85
N GLY A 14 9.19 3.56 0.26
CA GLY A 14 9.86 3.65 1.54
C GLY A 14 9.96 2.35 2.32
N LYS A 15 10.58 2.46 3.50
CA LYS A 15 10.78 1.34 4.43
C LYS A 15 9.50 0.96 5.17
N THR A 16 8.60 1.92 5.40
CA THR A 16 7.36 1.70 6.14
C THR A 16 6.48 0.67 5.41
N GLU A 17 6.26 0.87 4.11
CA GLU A 17 5.51 0.00 3.21
C GLU A 17 6.20 -1.36 3.14
N ARG A 18 7.53 -1.35 2.92
CA ARG A 18 8.30 -2.58 2.81
C ARG A 18 8.16 -3.45 4.05
N ASP A 19 8.40 -2.87 5.22
CA ASP A 19 8.37 -3.62 6.48
C ASP A 19 6.95 -4.11 6.80
N TYR A 20 5.92 -3.35 6.41
CA TYR A 20 4.52 -3.77 6.50
C TYR A 20 4.24 -5.00 5.62
N PHE A 21 4.53 -4.94 4.30
CA PHE A 21 4.22 -6.02 3.37
C PHE A 21 5.11 -7.25 3.56
N ILE A 22 6.39 -7.09 3.92
CA ILE A 22 7.25 -8.22 4.32
C ILE A 22 6.66 -8.91 5.56
N GLY A 23 6.14 -8.14 6.52
CA GLY A 23 5.52 -8.69 7.72
C GLY A 23 4.24 -9.49 7.46
N MET A 24 3.54 -9.25 6.34
CA MET A 24 2.36 -10.02 5.93
C MET A 24 2.70 -11.44 5.44
N ARG A 25 3.96 -11.73 5.12
CA ARG A 25 4.38 -13.06 4.65
C ARG A 25 4.02 -14.14 5.68
N SER A 26 3.49 -15.26 5.20
CA SER A 26 3.19 -16.43 6.04
C SER A 26 3.63 -17.72 5.36
N ARG A 27 3.81 -18.80 6.14
CA ARG A 27 4.28 -20.09 5.58
C ARG A 27 3.35 -20.72 4.55
N ARG A 28 2.06 -20.42 4.64
CA ARG A 28 1.00 -20.99 3.78
C ARG A 28 0.41 -19.98 2.79
N GLY A 29 0.66 -18.70 2.99
CA GLY A 29 0.19 -17.64 2.11
C GLY A 29 0.99 -17.50 0.82
N PRO A 30 0.68 -16.46 0.03
CA PRO A 30 1.36 -16.20 -1.23
C PRO A 30 2.83 -15.82 -1.04
N GLN A 31 3.60 -15.94 -2.11
CA GLN A 31 4.94 -15.35 -2.18
C GLN A 31 4.78 -13.84 -2.35
N ILE A 32 5.49 -13.05 -1.56
CA ILE A 32 5.43 -11.59 -1.63
C ILE A 32 6.87 -11.11 -1.70
N ASP A 33 7.32 -10.66 -2.86
CA ASP A 33 8.61 -10.01 -3.04
C ASP A 33 8.42 -8.50 -2.97
N VAL A 34 9.28 -7.83 -2.19
CA VAL A 34 9.16 -6.41 -1.92
C VAL A 34 10.51 -5.75 -2.14
N ASP A 35 10.53 -4.70 -2.93
CA ASP A 35 11.74 -3.94 -3.26
C ASP A 35 11.50 -2.44 -3.05
N ILE A 36 12.58 -1.70 -2.79
CA ILE A 36 12.57 -0.24 -2.66
C ILE A 36 13.60 0.30 -3.65
N PRO A 37 13.20 0.55 -4.91
CA PRO A 37 14.07 1.18 -5.88
C PRO A 37 14.48 2.60 -5.43
N ASP A 38 15.76 2.95 -5.60
CA ASP A 38 16.28 4.30 -5.29
C ASP A 38 16.03 5.25 -6.47
N VAL A 39 14.75 5.45 -6.82
CA VAL A 39 14.29 6.29 -7.93
C VAL A 39 12.97 6.99 -7.55
N ASP A 40 12.54 7.96 -8.35
CA ASP A 40 11.28 8.68 -8.13
C ASP A 40 10.02 7.83 -8.40
N HIS A 41 8.86 8.30 -7.94
CA HIS A 41 7.56 7.61 -8.07
C HIS A 41 7.23 7.12 -9.48
N LEU A 42 7.47 7.94 -10.51
CA LEU A 42 7.16 7.54 -11.89
C LEU A 42 8.14 6.49 -12.40
N SER A 43 9.40 6.61 -12.00
CA SER A 43 10.42 5.61 -12.31
C SER A 43 10.12 4.27 -11.64
N ILE A 44 9.54 4.26 -10.42
CA ILE A 44 9.05 3.03 -9.78
C ILE A 44 7.98 2.34 -10.64
N VAL A 45 6.99 3.09 -11.15
CA VAL A 45 5.92 2.52 -11.99
C VAL A 45 6.47 1.97 -13.31
N ARG A 46 7.43 2.67 -13.93
CA ARG A 46 8.11 2.20 -15.14
C ARG A 46 8.92 0.94 -14.88
N GLU A 47 9.60 0.89 -13.76
CA GLU A 47 10.36 -0.28 -13.36
C GLU A 47 9.46 -1.49 -13.10
N ALA A 48 8.31 -1.30 -12.45
CA ALA A 48 7.29 -2.34 -12.31
C ALA A 48 6.86 -2.92 -13.66
N THR A 49 6.69 -2.04 -14.66
CA THR A 49 6.33 -2.42 -16.03
C THR A 49 7.44 -3.24 -16.68
N VAL A 50 8.71 -2.84 -16.51
CA VAL A 50 9.87 -3.57 -17.04
C VAL A 50 10.06 -4.93 -16.38
N ARG A 51 9.80 -5.01 -15.07
CA ARG A 51 9.89 -6.26 -14.28
C ARG A 51 8.67 -7.16 -14.43
N LYS A 52 7.69 -6.78 -15.25
CA LYS A 52 6.50 -7.59 -15.54
C LYS A 52 6.90 -8.89 -16.22
N SER A 53 6.57 -10.01 -15.58
CA SER A 53 6.84 -11.36 -16.05
C SER A 53 5.73 -12.31 -15.61
N ASP A 54 5.64 -13.47 -16.26
CA ASP A 54 4.68 -14.52 -15.90
C ASP A 54 5.01 -15.20 -14.55
N GLU A 55 6.13 -14.82 -13.90
CA GLU A 55 6.52 -15.34 -12.58
C GLU A 55 5.68 -14.73 -11.45
N TYR A 56 5.10 -13.55 -11.66
CA TYR A 56 4.26 -12.85 -10.68
C TYR A 56 2.80 -12.92 -11.10
N SER A 57 1.95 -13.38 -10.19
CA SER A 57 0.50 -13.29 -10.34
C SER A 57 0.02 -11.83 -10.41
N SER A 58 0.70 -10.93 -9.69
CA SER A 58 0.33 -9.51 -9.63
C SER A 58 1.53 -8.63 -9.28
N ILE A 59 1.56 -7.42 -9.84
CA ILE A 59 2.63 -6.44 -9.59
C ILE A 59 1.99 -5.12 -9.15
N TRP A 60 2.50 -4.59 -8.03
CA TRP A 60 1.96 -3.42 -7.36
C TRP A 60 3.04 -2.37 -7.09
N CYS A 61 2.70 -1.09 -7.23
CA CYS A 61 3.51 0.02 -6.74
C CYS A 61 2.84 0.66 -5.53
N ALA A 62 3.47 0.58 -4.35
CA ALA A 62 3.01 1.24 -3.12
C ALA A 62 3.67 2.61 -2.99
N LEU A 63 2.89 3.67 -3.17
CA LEU A 63 3.40 5.03 -3.36
C LEU A 63 2.54 6.05 -2.59
N ASP A 64 3.19 7.08 -2.07
CA ASP A 64 2.50 8.21 -1.47
C ASP A 64 2.11 9.23 -2.54
N THR A 65 0.95 9.87 -2.36
CA THR A 65 0.51 10.93 -3.27
C THR A 65 1.06 12.30 -2.88
N GLU A 66 1.50 12.46 -1.63
CA GLU A 66 1.99 13.72 -1.06
C GLU A 66 1.04 14.91 -1.24
N LEU A 67 -0.26 14.67 -1.42
CA LEU A 67 -1.27 15.67 -1.82
C LEU A 67 -1.01 16.32 -3.20
N ASP A 68 -0.11 15.76 -4.01
CA ASP A 68 0.15 16.19 -5.38
C ASP A 68 -0.80 15.48 -6.37
N HIS A 69 -1.87 16.19 -6.72
CA HIS A 69 -2.85 15.72 -7.69
C HIS A 69 -2.27 15.52 -9.10
N ALA A 70 -1.29 16.32 -9.51
CA ALA A 70 -0.69 16.24 -10.83
C ALA A 70 0.24 15.03 -10.94
N LEU A 71 1.05 14.77 -9.91
CA LEU A 71 1.83 13.55 -9.78
C LEU A 71 0.90 12.33 -9.79
N THR A 72 -0.15 12.34 -8.95
CA THR A 72 -1.07 11.21 -8.84
C THR A 72 -1.73 10.86 -10.17
N ALA A 73 -2.19 11.87 -10.92
CA ALA A 73 -2.76 11.65 -12.25
C ALA A 73 -1.75 11.01 -13.22
N ARG A 74 -0.49 11.47 -13.19
CA ARG A 74 0.59 10.89 -14.01
C ARG A 74 0.90 9.45 -13.62
N LEU A 75 0.88 9.11 -12.33
CA LEU A 75 1.08 7.74 -11.85
C LEU A 75 -0.02 6.81 -12.37
N VAL A 76 -1.28 7.24 -12.26
CA VAL A 76 -2.43 6.47 -12.77
C VAL A 76 -2.33 6.24 -14.28
N ASP A 77 -1.99 7.28 -15.04
CA ASP A 77 -1.83 7.16 -16.50
C ASP A 77 -0.66 6.23 -16.87
N GLU A 78 0.48 6.34 -16.18
CA GLU A 78 1.65 5.49 -16.43
C GLU A 78 1.36 4.03 -16.08
N ALA A 79 0.75 3.77 -14.92
CA ALA A 79 0.40 2.43 -14.46
C ALA A 79 -0.62 1.76 -15.39
N ARG A 80 -1.59 2.53 -15.89
CA ARG A 80 -2.56 2.04 -16.88
C ARG A 80 -1.87 1.64 -18.19
N ARG A 81 -0.86 2.39 -18.65
CA ARG A 81 -0.09 2.06 -19.86
C ARG A 81 0.80 0.83 -19.66
N GLY A 82 1.36 0.68 -18.47
CA GLY A 82 2.19 -0.46 -18.10
C GLY A 82 1.42 -1.71 -17.66
N GLU A 83 0.10 -1.59 -17.50
CA GLU A 83 -0.77 -2.64 -16.97
C GLU A 83 -0.23 -3.21 -15.63
N VAL A 84 0.12 -2.30 -14.72
CA VAL A 84 0.55 -2.58 -13.34
C VAL A 84 -0.41 -1.94 -12.34
N ASN A 85 -0.49 -2.48 -11.13
CA ASN A 85 -1.41 -2.01 -10.11
C ASN A 85 -0.77 -0.92 -9.23
N LEU A 86 -1.59 -0.02 -8.68
CA LEU A 86 -1.16 1.04 -7.76
C LEU A 86 -1.82 0.90 -6.40
N CYS A 87 -0.99 0.90 -5.36
CA CYS A 87 -1.37 1.06 -3.96
C CYS A 87 -1.01 2.49 -3.52
N LEU A 88 -1.92 3.45 -3.72
CA LEU A 88 -1.70 4.85 -3.36
C LEU A 88 -2.28 5.18 -1.99
N SER A 89 -1.58 6.04 -1.24
CA SER A 89 -2.04 6.59 0.03
C SER A 89 -1.93 8.11 0.08
N THR A 90 -2.95 8.76 0.63
CA THR A 90 -3.13 10.21 0.58
C THR A 90 -3.39 10.75 1.99
N PRO A 91 -2.47 11.58 2.55
CA PRO A 91 -1.22 12.04 1.94
C PRO A 91 -0.11 10.99 1.84
N CYS A 92 -0.11 10.00 2.73
CA CYS A 92 0.99 9.04 2.87
C CYS A 92 0.52 7.69 3.45
N PHE A 93 1.38 6.68 3.39
CA PHE A 93 1.07 5.31 3.81
C PHE A 93 0.70 5.19 5.29
N GLU A 94 1.14 6.11 6.16
CA GLU A 94 0.69 6.14 7.54
C GLU A 94 -0.84 6.29 7.69
N VAL A 95 -1.54 6.80 6.67
CA VAL A 95 -3.00 6.77 6.64
C VAL A 95 -3.50 5.33 6.71
N TRP A 96 -2.95 4.41 5.92
CA TRP A 96 -3.31 3.00 5.97
C TRP A 96 -3.07 2.44 7.39
N LEU A 97 -1.90 2.71 7.97
CA LEU A 97 -1.55 2.26 9.33
C LEU A 97 -2.48 2.83 10.42
N ILE A 98 -2.92 4.09 10.30
CA ILE A 98 -3.90 4.69 11.23
C ILE A 98 -5.21 3.90 11.19
N LEU A 99 -5.66 3.47 10.02
CA LEU A 99 -6.94 2.77 9.85
C LEU A 99 -6.98 1.41 10.56
N HIS A 100 -5.84 0.79 10.88
CA HIS A 100 -5.81 -0.39 11.76
C HIS A 100 -6.30 -0.09 13.18
N HIS A 101 -6.12 1.14 13.66
CA HIS A 101 -6.38 1.50 15.04
C HIS A 101 -7.57 2.44 15.22
N ALA A 102 -7.84 3.34 14.27
CA ALA A 102 -8.90 4.33 14.40
C ALA A 102 -9.53 4.69 13.05
N ASP A 103 -10.78 5.14 13.08
CA ASP A 103 -11.37 5.84 11.95
C ASP A 103 -10.64 7.18 11.74
N CYS A 104 -10.44 7.56 10.48
CA CYS A 104 -9.75 8.79 10.13
C CYS A 104 -10.39 9.41 8.90
N ALA A 105 -11.31 10.35 9.10
CA ALA A 105 -11.99 11.07 8.01
C ALA A 105 -11.61 12.56 7.92
N ARG A 106 -10.85 13.07 8.91
CA ARG A 106 -10.40 14.47 8.89
C ARG A 106 -9.20 14.61 7.94
N PRO A 107 -9.23 15.56 6.98
CA PRO A 107 -8.10 15.82 6.10
C PRO A 107 -6.82 16.17 6.88
N PHE A 108 -5.69 15.67 6.40
CA PHE A 108 -4.36 16.03 6.88
C PHE A 108 -3.78 17.17 6.03
N GLN A 109 -3.07 18.10 6.65
CA GLN A 109 -2.37 19.16 5.93
C GLN A 109 -1.03 18.69 5.35
N SER A 110 -0.48 17.58 5.85
CA SER A 110 0.78 17.00 5.39
C SER A 110 0.94 15.55 5.84
N ALA A 111 1.89 14.83 5.22
CA ALA A 111 2.33 13.50 5.68
C ALA A 111 2.80 13.53 7.15
N GLU A 112 3.51 14.58 7.55
CA GLU A 112 3.96 14.76 8.95
C GLU A 112 2.81 14.81 9.96
N GLU A 113 1.65 15.37 9.59
CA GLU A 113 0.48 15.35 10.47
C GLU A 113 -0.08 13.94 10.64
N ALA A 114 -0.12 13.14 9.56
CA ALA A 114 -0.51 11.74 9.61
C ALA A 114 0.48 10.91 10.44
N LYS A 115 1.79 11.08 10.25
CA LYS A 115 2.84 10.44 11.07
C LYS A 115 2.69 10.76 12.57
N LYS A 116 2.44 12.02 12.94
CA LYS A 116 2.17 12.42 14.33
C LYS A 116 0.91 11.75 14.88
N LYS A 117 -0.17 11.67 14.08
CA LYS A 117 -1.40 10.98 14.46
C LYS A 117 -1.16 9.49 14.67
N LEU A 118 -0.44 8.81 13.78
CA LEU A 118 -0.06 7.41 13.93
C LEU A 118 0.74 7.19 15.22
N LYS A 119 1.78 8.01 15.46
CA LYS A 119 2.60 7.95 16.68
C LYS A 119 1.79 8.12 17.97
N SER A 120 0.69 8.90 17.93
CA SER A 120 -0.23 9.06 19.07
C SER A 120 -1.05 7.80 19.36
N LEU A 121 -1.37 7.01 18.33
CA LEU A 121 -2.13 5.76 18.43
C LEU A 121 -1.21 4.59 18.78
N VAL A 122 -0.04 4.54 18.15
CA VAL A 122 0.97 3.49 18.29
C VAL A 122 2.27 4.13 18.78
N ARG A 123 2.41 4.28 20.09
CA ARG A 123 3.58 4.97 20.69
C ARG A 123 4.91 4.29 20.35
N SER A 124 4.90 2.98 20.12
CA SER A 124 6.07 2.18 19.70
C SER A 124 6.50 2.45 18.26
N TRP A 125 5.60 2.93 17.40
CA TRP A 125 5.86 3.06 15.97
C TRP A 125 6.94 4.11 15.67
N SER A 126 7.79 3.84 14.67
CA SER A 126 8.64 4.86 14.05
C SER A 126 8.89 4.47 12.60
N GLU A 127 9.06 5.47 11.73
CA GLU A 127 9.21 5.30 10.27
C GLU A 127 10.32 4.32 9.88
N GLY A 128 11.42 4.26 10.63
CA GLY A 128 12.53 3.34 10.37
C GLY A 128 12.39 1.94 10.97
N SER A 129 11.30 1.64 11.69
CA SER A 129 11.11 0.33 12.34
C SER A 129 9.63 -0.04 12.48
N THR A 130 8.91 0.01 11.38
CA THR A 130 7.50 -0.40 11.31
C THR A 130 7.39 -1.90 11.62
N ARG A 131 6.64 -2.26 12.66
CA ARG A 131 6.41 -3.66 13.07
C ARG A 131 5.03 -4.08 12.65
N PHE A 132 4.94 -4.99 11.68
CA PHE A 132 3.65 -5.50 11.20
C PHE A 132 2.77 -6.09 12.32
N SER A 133 3.37 -6.67 13.37
CA SER A 133 2.64 -7.18 14.55
C SER A 133 1.71 -6.15 15.18
N ASP A 134 2.09 -4.87 15.17
CA ASP A 134 1.32 -3.77 15.76
C ASP A 134 0.02 -3.54 14.96
N PHE A 135 -0.03 -3.94 13.69
CA PHE A 135 -1.12 -3.70 12.75
C PHE A 135 -1.92 -4.96 12.38
N SER A 136 -1.32 -6.14 12.47
CA SER A 136 -1.88 -7.43 11.99
C SER A 136 -3.33 -7.72 12.42
N HIS A 137 -3.69 -7.46 13.68
CA HIS A 137 -5.03 -7.69 14.22
C HIS A 137 -6.11 -6.75 13.64
N GLY A 138 -5.68 -5.61 13.08
CA GLY A 138 -6.57 -4.57 12.57
C GLY A 138 -6.87 -4.68 11.08
N ILE A 139 -6.37 -5.68 10.35
CA ILE A 139 -6.46 -5.74 8.87
C ILE A 139 -7.91 -5.65 8.37
N GLU A 140 -8.80 -6.52 8.86
CA GLU A 140 -10.19 -6.55 8.40
C GLU A 140 -10.89 -5.20 8.67
N VAL A 141 -10.62 -4.62 9.85
CA VAL A 141 -11.15 -3.32 10.25
C VAL A 141 -10.57 -2.21 9.36
N ALA A 142 -9.27 -2.22 9.08
CA ALA A 142 -8.61 -1.25 8.22
C ALA A 142 -9.16 -1.31 6.78
N CYS A 143 -9.35 -2.51 6.24
CA CYS A 143 -10.03 -2.72 4.95
C CYS A 143 -11.43 -2.10 4.95
N GLY A 144 -12.24 -2.38 5.97
CA GLY A 144 -13.58 -1.82 6.10
C GLY A 144 -13.60 -0.30 6.22
N ARG A 145 -12.68 0.28 7.00
CA ARG A 145 -12.55 1.74 7.15
C ARG A 145 -12.07 2.41 5.88
N SER A 146 -11.11 1.81 5.20
CA SER A 146 -10.55 2.35 3.97
C SER A 146 -11.60 2.41 2.85
N ARG A 147 -12.41 1.35 2.70
CA ARG A 147 -13.58 1.34 1.79
C ARG A 147 -14.64 2.39 2.15
N LYS A 148 -14.77 2.82 3.41
CA LYS A 148 -15.67 3.92 3.77
C LYS A 148 -15.13 5.29 3.33
N LEU A 149 -13.81 5.46 3.27
CA LEU A 149 -13.19 6.70 2.81
C LEU A 149 -13.29 6.85 1.30
N ASP A 150 -12.99 5.78 0.57
CA ASP A 150 -13.12 5.67 -0.88
C ASP A 150 -13.70 4.29 -1.24
N PRO A 151 -15.03 4.19 -1.45
CA PRO A 151 -15.69 2.93 -1.80
C PRO A 151 -15.23 2.30 -3.11
N THR A 152 -14.75 3.13 -4.05
CA THR A 152 -14.31 2.67 -5.37
C THR A 152 -12.82 2.30 -5.38
N GLY A 153 -12.06 2.84 -4.42
CA GLY A 153 -10.59 2.80 -4.42
C GLY A 153 -9.97 3.46 -5.66
N GLY A 154 -10.72 4.36 -6.31
CA GLY A 154 -10.34 5.12 -7.50
C GLY A 154 -10.39 6.63 -7.28
N GLU A 155 -10.91 7.10 -6.15
CA GLU A 155 -10.87 8.49 -5.68
C GLU A 155 -9.66 8.72 -4.77
N VAL A 156 -8.51 8.17 -5.13
CA VAL A 156 -7.22 8.28 -4.41
C VAL A 156 -6.71 9.73 -4.24
N LEU A 157 -7.41 10.70 -4.81
CA LEU A 157 -7.19 12.14 -4.61
C LEU A 157 -7.88 12.70 -3.36
N LYS A 158 -8.74 11.92 -2.69
CA LYS A 158 -9.43 12.35 -1.46
C LYS A 158 -8.49 12.28 -0.27
N ASN A 159 -8.59 13.27 0.62
CA ASN A 159 -7.75 13.37 1.81
C ASN A 159 -8.59 13.21 3.10
N PRO A 160 -8.32 12.20 3.94
CA PRO A 160 -7.42 11.08 3.70
C PRO A 160 -8.06 10.00 2.83
N SER A 161 -7.26 9.23 2.11
CA SER A 161 -7.68 7.99 1.43
C SER A 161 -6.49 7.07 1.23
N THR A 162 -6.76 5.79 1.00
CA THR A 162 -5.76 4.82 0.57
C THR A 162 -6.48 3.65 -0.09
N ASN A 163 -5.92 3.08 -1.15
CA ASN A 163 -6.48 1.88 -1.78
C ASN A 163 -5.70 0.60 -1.41
N ALA A 164 -4.84 0.66 -0.37
CA ALA A 164 -4.07 -0.49 0.11
C ALA A 164 -4.92 -1.73 0.46
N TRP A 165 -6.20 -1.53 0.78
CA TRP A 165 -7.15 -2.63 0.98
C TRP A 165 -7.30 -3.54 -0.24
N LYS A 166 -7.09 -3.04 -1.48
CA LYS A 166 -7.16 -3.84 -2.70
C LYS A 166 -6.01 -4.85 -2.75
N LEU A 167 -4.78 -4.36 -2.56
CA LEU A 167 -3.58 -5.18 -2.47
C LEU A 167 -3.68 -6.18 -1.30
N VAL A 168 -4.09 -5.72 -0.13
CA VAL A 168 -4.24 -6.60 1.05
C VAL A 168 -5.32 -7.66 0.82
N ALA A 169 -6.44 -7.32 0.18
CA ALA A 169 -7.46 -8.30 -0.17
C ALA A 169 -6.91 -9.35 -1.14
N GLU A 170 -6.20 -8.95 -2.19
CA GLU A 170 -5.60 -9.87 -3.17
C GLU A 170 -4.56 -10.80 -2.52
N ILE A 171 -3.76 -10.29 -1.57
CA ILE A 171 -2.82 -11.09 -0.78
C ILE A 171 -3.54 -12.10 0.13
N GLN A 172 -4.73 -11.75 0.64
CA GLN A 172 -5.50 -12.57 1.56
C GLN A 172 -6.48 -13.53 0.87
N GLU A 173 -6.75 -13.38 -0.43
CA GLU A 173 -7.55 -14.32 -1.18
C GLU A 173 -6.87 -15.71 -1.14
N GLU A 174 -7.53 -16.66 -0.47
CA GLU A 174 -7.11 -18.06 -0.51
C GLU A 174 -7.43 -18.59 -1.92
N PRO A 175 -6.48 -19.27 -2.60
CA PRO A 175 -6.82 -19.97 -3.84
C PRO A 175 -7.89 -21.03 -3.54
N GLU A 176 -9.02 -20.96 -4.25
CA GLU A 176 -10.11 -21.95 -4.22
C GLU A 176 -9.62 -23.39 -4.46
#